data_AF-A0A972AGT0-F1
#
_entry.id   AF-A0A972AGT0-F1
#
_cell.length_a   1.000
_cell.length_b   1.000
_cell.length_c   1.000
_cell.angle_alpha   90.00
_cell.angle_beta   90.00
_cell.angle_gamma   90.00
#
_symmetry.space_group_name_H-M   'P 1'
#
loop_
_entity.id
_entity.type
_entity.pdbx_description
1 polymer ?
#
loop_
_entity_poly.entity_id
_entity_poly.type
_entity_poly.pdbx_seq_one_letter_code
_entity_poly.pdbx_strand_id
1 'polypeptide(L)'
;MLFILATVLSIFISQSLYLPEARAYFGLEFFLGFQQDGFYLQLFPENVKTLSLVLHTPWLLHVQRFLLQLALVNLGLGLFNLLPIPPLDGFHVVNDIMFKGRIHMGGQIFRYMHIALLILLFTTNFVGDWITKAIYGVQGFILPVLLRLFQAG
;
A
#
# COMPACT_ATOMS: atom_id res chain seq x y z
N MET A 1 -8.18 -7.57 -1.62
CA MET A 1 -9.52 -7.14 -1.16
C MET A 1 -9.43 -6.12 -0.03
N LEU A 2 -8.70 -6.39 1.06
CA LEU A 2 -8.58 -5.48 2.20
C LEU A 2 -7.98 -4.10 1.85
N PHE A 3 -6.97 -4.05 0.97
CA PHE A 3 -6.43 -2.79 0.45
C PHE A 3 -7.53 -1.90 -0.15
N ILE A 4 -8.32 -2.43 -1.10
CA ILE A 4 -9.39 -1.68 -1.77
C ILE A 4 -10.43 -1.20 -0.76
N LEU A 5 -10.87 -2.09 0.14
CA LEU A 5 -11.84 -1.74 1.18
C LEU A 5 -11.33 -0.59 2.06
N ALA A 6 -10.08 -0.68 2.53
CA ALA A 6 -9.48 0.35 3.36
C ALA A 6 -9.35 1.69 2.62
N THR A 7 -8.95 1.66 1.33
CA THR A 7 -8.90 2.87 0.48
C THR A 7 -10.28 3.50 0.30
N VAL A 8 -11.31 2.70 0.03
CA VAL A 8 -12.68 3.20 -0.12
C VAL A 8 -13.20 3.82 1.18
N LEU A 9 -13.02 3.14 2.32
CA LEU A 9 -13.39 3.69 3.63
C LEU A 9 -12.62 4.99 3.91
N SER A 10 -11.35 5.06 3.53
CA SER A 10 -10.53 6.26 3.71
C SER A 10 -11.03 7.44 2.87
N ILE A 11 -11.54 7.21 1.66
CA ILE A 11 -12.21 8.24 0.85
C ILE A 11 -13.42 8.82 1.60
N PHE A 12 -14.28 7.96 2.17
CA PHE A 12 -15.45 8.42 2.93
C PHE A 12 -15.08 9.16 4.23
N ILE A 13 -14.12 8.64 4.99
CA ILE A 13 -13.62 9.32 6.20
C ILE A 13 -13.06 10.70 5.86
N SER A 14 -12.34 10.82 4.75
CA SER A 14 -11.74 12.08 4.29
C SER A 14 -12.78 13.19 4.03
N GLN A 15 -14.01 12.83 3.65
CA GLN A 15 -15.07 13.83 3.43
C GLN A 15 -15.49 14.54 4.73
N SER A 16 -15.40 13.86 5.88
CA SER A 16 -15.74 14.42 7.19
C SER A 16 -14.51 14.97 7.93
N LEU A 17 -13.35 14.35 7.69
CA LEU A 17 -12.08 14.66 8.35
C LEU A 17 -11.54 16.03 7.98
N TYR A 18 -11.53 16.38 6.68
CA TYR A 18 -10.89 17.59 6.17
C TYR A 18 -11.89 18.72 5.95
N LEU A 19 -11.41 19.95 6.17
CA LEU A 19 -12.12 21.17 5.82
C LEU A 19 -12.47 21.17 4.32
N PRO A 20 -13.67 21.62 3.92
CA PRO A 20 -14.06 21.71 2.50
C PRO A 20 -13.07 22.53 1.66
N GLU A 21 -12.52 23.62 2.22
CA GLU A 21 -11.54 24.50 1.58
C GLU A 21 -10.23 23.76 1.30
N ALA A 22 -9.77 22.95 2.26
CA ALA A 22 -8.57 22.14 2.10
C ALA A 22 -8.75 21.07 1.03
N ARG A 23 -9.93 20.45 0.97
CA ARG A 23 -10.27 19.47 -0.08
C ARG A 23 -10.33 20.12 -1.46
N ALA A 24 -10.89 21.32 -1.57
CA ALA A 24 -10.96 22.05 -2.84
C ALA A 24 -9.57 22.51 -3.32
N TYR A 25 -8.68 22.88 -2.41
CA TYR A 25 -7.34 23.37 -2.76
C TYR A 25 -6.35 22.23 -3.08
N PHE A 26 -6.29 21.19 -2.24
CA PHE A 26 -5.31 20.11 -2.37
C PHE A 26 -5.84 18.88 -3.13
N GLY A 27 -7.15 18.66 -3.12
CA GLY A 27 -7.76 17.41 -3.56
C GLY A 27 -7.54 16.26 -2.56
N LEU A 28 -8.39 15.23 -2.63
CA LEU A 28 -8.23 14.04 -1.78
C LEU A 28 -7.02 13.18 -2.19
N GLU A 29 -6.59 13.27 -3.45
CA GLU A 29 -5.40 12.55 -3.92
C GLU A 29 -4.14 12.94 -3.13
N PHE A 30 -3.98 14.22 -2.79
CA PHE A 30 -2.87 14.69 -1.97
C PHE A 30 -2.80 14.01 -0.60
N PHE A 31 -3.96 13.77 0.03
CA PHE A 31 -4.02 13.14 1.35
C PHE A 31 -3.97 11.61 1.30
N LEU A 32 -4.50 11.00 0.24
CA LEU A 32 -4.65 9.54 0.15
C LEU A 32 -3.53 8.87 -0.67
N GLY A 33 -2.81 9.64 -1.47
CA GLY A 33 -1.73 9.19 -2.33
C GLY A 33 -0.50 8.75 -1.56
N PHE A 34 -0.07 7.49 -1.68
CA PHE A 34 1.09 6.98 -0.91
C PHE A 34 2.42 7.67 -1.25
N GLN A 35 2.47 8.35 -2.39
CA GLN A 35 3.63 9.14 -2.84
C GLN A 35 3.52 10.62 -2.46
N GLN A 36 2.40 11.04 -1.87
CA GLN A 36 2.09 12.45 -1.64
C GLN A 36 2.45 12.86 -0.22
N ASP A 37 2.89 14.10 -0.06
CA ASP A 37 3.24 14.66 1.26
C ASP A 37 2.07 14.61 2.23
N GLY A 38 0.84 14.84 1.76
CA GLY A 38 -0.36 14.78 2.58
C GLY A 38 -0.55 13.42 3.26
N PHE A 39 -0.22 12.33 2.58
CA PHE A 39 -0.21 10.99 3.17
C PHE A 39 0.87 10.86 4.25
N TYR A 40 2.11 11.26 3.95
CA TYR A 40 3.22 11.16 4.92
C TYR A 40 2.95 11.99 6.17
N LEU A 41 2.42 13.21 6.03
CA LEU A 41 2.06 14.06 7.16
C LEU A 41 1.09 13.36 8.12
N GLN A 42 0.16 12.56 7.60
CA GLN A 42 -0.82 11.85 8.41
C GLN A 42 -0.26 10.67 9.18
N LEU A 43 0.90 10.11 8.82
CA LEU A 43 1.45 8.91 9.44
C LEU A 43 2.21 9.20 10.74
N PHE A 44 2.63 10.43 10.94
CA PHE A 44 3.58 10.83 11.97
C PHE A 44 2.93 11.78 13.00
N PRO A 45 2.97 11.48 14.31
CA PRO A 45 2.33 12.32 15.34
C PRO A 45 2.88 13.76 15.43
N GLU A 46 4.15 13.95 15.10
CA GLU A 46 4.83 15.24 15.10
C GLU A 46 4.22 16.25 14.12
N ASN A 47 3.56 15.77 13.07
CA ASN A 47 2.95 16.59 12.02
C ASN A 47 1.51 17.04 12.36
N VAL A 48 0.98 16.68 13.53
CA VAL A 48 -0.39 17.02 13.94
C VAL A 48 -0.65 18.51 13.96
N LYS A 49 0.35 19.34 14.33
CA LYS A 49 0.20 20.80 14.30
C LYS A 49 -0.05 21.32 12.88
N THR A 50 0.70 20.83 11.90
CA THR A 50 0.50 21.20 10.49
C THR A 50 -0.84 20.71 9.98
N LEU A 51 -1.21 19.47 10.31
CA LEU A 51 -2.50 18.89 9.93
C LEU A 51 -3.70 19.60 10.56
N SER A 52 -3.59 20.11 11.78
CA SER A 52 -4.71 20.79 12.44
C SER A 52 -5.26 21.99 11.67
N LEU A 53 -4.48 22.57 10.74
CA LEU A 53 -4.90 23.65 9.87
C LEU A 53 -5.90 23.22 8.78
N VAL A 54 -5.95 21.92 8.46
CA VAL A 54 -6.80 21.36 7.40
C VAL A 54 -7.88 20.42 7.92
N LEU A 55 -7.92 20.17 9.24
CA LEU A 55 -8.84 19.22 9.87
C LEU A 55 -10.12 19.91 10.34
N HIS A 56 -11.26 19.33 9.95
CA HIS A 56 -12.58 19.67 10.48
C HIS A 56 -12.91 18.85 11.74
N THR A 57 -12.60 17.55 11.73
CA THR A 57 -12.84 16.64 12.87
C THR A 57 -11.55 15.89 13.27
N PRO A 58 -10.72 16.47 14.17
CA PRO A 58 -9.37 15.96 14.44
C PRO A 58 -9.29 14.51 14.91
N TRP A 59 -10.27 14.01 15.67
CA TRP A 59 -10.24 12.63 16.18
C TRP A 59 -10.34 11.57 15.07
N LEU A 60 -10.99 11.89 13.94
CA LEU A 60 -11.07 10.99 12.78
C LEU A 60 -9.69 10.73 12.16
N LEU A 61 -8.68 11.57 12.45
CA LEU A 61 -7.31 11.36 11.99
C LEU A 61 -6.75 10.01 12.44
N HIS A 62 -7.12 9.52 13.62
CA HIS A 62 -6.65 8.23 14.11
C HIS A 62 -7.24 7.07 13.30
N VAL A 63 -8.54 7.14 12.99
CA VAL A 63 -9.21 6.15 12.13
C VAL A 63 -8.61 6.19 10.72
N GLN A 64 -8.42 7.39 10.19
CA GLN A 64 -7.81 7.60 8.88
C GLN A 64 -6.39 7.02 8.82
N ARG A 65 -5.54 7.30 9.81
CA ARG A 65 -4.19 6.75 9.91
C ARG A 65 -4.20 5.22 9.93
N PHE A 66 -5.11 4.63 10.70
CA PHE A 66 -5.28 3.18 10.72
C PHE A 66 -5.65 2.62 9.35
N LEU A 67 -6.63 3.22 8.66
CA LEU A 67 -7.06 2.77 7.33
C LEU A 67 -5.94 2.88 6.30
N LEU A 68 -5.18 3.97 6.32
CA LEU A 68 -4.03 4.18 5.45
C LEU A 68 -2.92 3.14 5.70
N GLN A 69 -2.60 2.85 6.96
CA GLN A 69 -1.64 1.81 7.32
C GLN A 69 -2.14 0.41 6.94
N LEU A 70 -3.43 0.13 7.17
CA LEU A 70 -4.07 -1.13 6.78
C LEU A 70 -3.97 -1.32 5.27
N ALA A 71 -4.25 -0.28 4.49
CA ALA A 71 -4.13 -0.30 3.03
C ALA A 71 -2.68 -0.55 2.60
N LEU A 72 -1.72 0.21 3.14
CA LEU A 72 -0.30 0.11 2.80
C LEU A 72 0.26 -1.29 3.11
N VAL A 73 0.00 -1.82 4.31
CA VAL A 73 0.49 -3.13 4.73
C VAL A 73 -0.13 -4.25 3.90
N ASN A 74 -1.46 -4.23 3.67
CA ASN A 74 -2.11 -5.26 2.87
C ASN A 74 -1.66 -5.25 1.40
N LEU A 75 -1.44 -4.06 0.83
CA LEU A 75 -0.91 -3.96 -0.54
C LEU A 75 0.53 -4.44 -0.59
N GLY A 76 1.38 -4.01 0.34
CA GLY A 76 2.78 -4.43 0.42
C GLY A 76 2.95 -5.94 0.62
N LEU A 77 2.19 -6.55 1.53
CA LEU A 77 2.20 -8.00 1.74
C LEU A 77 1.69 -8.76 0.51
N GLY A 78 0.61 -8.28 -0.11
CA GLY A 78 0.08 -8.89 -1.33
C GLY A 78 1.10 -8.86 -2.47
N LEU A 79 1.78 -7.73 -2.68
CA LEU A 79 2.81 -7.59 -3.70
C LEU A 79 4.08 -8.41 -3.38
N PHE A 80 4.49 -8.46 -2.11
CA PHE A 80 5.59 -9.31 -1.67
C PHE A 80 5.30 -10.78 -1.98
N ASN A 81 4.11 -11.26 -1.65
CA ASN A 81 3.71 -12.64 -1.95
C ASN A 81 3.59 -12.93 -3.45
N LEU A 82 3.49 -11.93 -4.33
CA LEU A 82 3.48 -12.12 -5.78
C LEU A 82 4.89 -12.22 -6.40
N LEU A 83 5.96 -12.01 -5.63
CA LEU A 83 7.32 -12.18 -6.13
C LEU A 83 7.56 -13.63 -6.56
N PRO A 84 8.19 -13.87 -7.72
CA PRO A 84 8.44 -15.21 -8.24
C PRO A 84 9.68 -15.86 -7.57
N ILE A 85 9.74 -15.84 -6.24
CA ILE A 85 10.86 -16.35 -5.44
C ILE A 85 10.30 -17.34 -4.40
N PRO A 86 10.71 -18.62 -4.39
CA PRO A 86 10.34 -19.54 -3.32
C PRO A 86 10.84 -18.99 -1.96
N PRO A 87 10.04 -18.98 -0.89
CA PRO A 87 8.79 -19.71 -0.65
C PRO A 87 7.49 -18.95 -0.98
N LEU A 88 7.58 -17.79 -1.64
CA LEU A 88 6.44 -16.89 -1.83
C LEU A 88 5.44 -17.47 -2.84
N ASP A 89 4.15 -17.16 -2.66
CA ASP A 89 3.05 -17.73 -3.46
C ASP A 89 3.21 -17.46 -4.97
N GLY A 90 3.80 -16.32 -5.34
CA GLY A 90 4.06 -15.90 -6.71
C GLY A 90 4.96 -16.86 -7.47
N PHE A 91 5.83 -17.60 -6.76
CA PHE A 91 6.61 -18.67 -7.39
C PHE A 91 5.69 -19.77 -7.94
N HIS A 92 4.68 -20.19 -7.19
CA HIS A 92 3.75 -21.23 -7.63
C HIS A 92 2.91 -20.74 -8.82
N VAL A 93 2.44 -19.50 -8.77
CA VAL A 93 1.72 -18.87 -9.89
C VAL A 93 2.56 -18.88 -11.16
N VAL A 94 3.83 -18.48 -11.07
CA VAL A 94 4.74 -18.50 -12.23
C VAL A 94 5.06 -19.93 -12.68
N ASN A 95 5.23 -20.88 -11.75
CA ASN A 95 5.43 -22.29 -12.09
C ASN A 95 4.25 -22.85 -12.89
N ASP A 96 3.03 -22.57 -12.46
CA ASP A 96 1.82 -23.09 -13.10
C ASP A 96 1.59 -22.46 -14.48
N ILE A 97 1.82 -21.15 -14.61
CA ILE A 97 1.61 -20.42 -15.86
C ILE A 97 2.75 -20.69 -16.87
N MET A 98 4.00 -20.51 -16.45
CA MET A 98 5.16 -20.54 -17.35
C MET A 98 5.70 -21.95 -17.55
N PHE A 99 5.75 -22.74 -16.49
CA PHE A 99 6.39 -24.05 -16.48
C PHE A 99 5.39 -25.20 -16.46
N LYS A 100 4.07 -24.91 -16.53
CA LYS A 100 2.98 -25.90 -16.49
C LYS A 100 3.10 -26.85 -15.29
N GLY A 101 3.52 -26.32 -14.14
CA GLY A 101 3.69 -27.07 -12.90
C GLY A 101 4.85 -28.09 -12.93
N ARG A 102 5.76 -28.02 -13.92
CA ARG A 102 6.83 -29.02 -14.06
C ARG A 102 7.93 -28.87 -13.01
N ILE A 103 8.09 -27.69 -12.41
CA ILE A 103 9.11 -27.47 -11.39
C ILE A 103 8.58 -28.02 -10.06
N HIS A 104 9.13 -29.16 -9.65
CA HIS A 104 8.90 -29.75 -8.33
C HIS A 104 10.16 -29.53 -7.49
N MET A 105 10.09 -28.61 -6.53
CA MET A 105 11.20 -28.40 -5.60
C MET A 105 11.02 -29.27 -4.36
N GLY A 106 12.01 -30.10 -4.07
CA GLY A 106 12.07 -30.81 -2.80
C GLY A 106 12.26 -29.84 -1.62
N GLY A 107 11.84 -30.27 -0.42
CA GLY A 107 11.84 -29.41 0.78
C GLY A 107 13.21 -28.81 1.16
N GLN A 108 14.32 -29.46 0.77
CA GLN A 108 15.66 -28.90 0.98
C GLN A 108 15.92 -27.66 0.12
N ILE A 109 15.52 -27.68 -1.15
CA ILE A 109 15.68 -26.53 -2.07
C ILE A 109 14.83 -25.36 -1.56
N PHE A 110 13.59 -25.65 -1.14
CA PHE A 110 12.70 -24.64 -0.56
C PHE A 110 13.30 -23.96 0.68
N ARG A 111 13.92 -24.73 1.57
CA ARG A 111 14.64 -24.20 2.74
C ARG A 111 15.83 -23.31 2.33
N TYR A 112 16.63 -23.73 1.35
CA TYR A 112 17.75 -22.92 0.87
C TYR A 112 17.28 -21.61 0.21
N MET A 113 16.21 -21.67 -0.59
CA MET A 113 15.62 -20.47 -1.20
C MET A 113 15.05 -19.51 -0.15
N HIS A 114 14.44 -20.03 0.92
CA HIS A 114 13.99 -19.20 2.04
C HIS A 114 15.15 -18.47 2.73
N ILE A 115 16.24 -19.19 3.03
CA ILE A 115 17.45 -18.59 3.62
C ILE A 115 18.05 -17.55 2.65
N ALA A 116 18.12 -17.86 1.36
CA ALA A 116 18.61 -16.94 0.34
C ALA A 116 17.75 -15.66 0.24
N LEU A 117 16.41 -15.80 0.33
CA LEU A 117 15.50 -14.66 0.38
C LEU A 117 15.75 -13.81 1.62
N LEU A 118 15.92 -14.41 2.80
CA LEU A 118 16.26 -13.67 4.02
C LEU A 118 17.58 -12.92 3.87
N ILE A 119 18.62 -13.57 3.34
CA ILE A 119 19.91 -12.93 3.05
C ILE A 119 19.70 -11.75 2.10
N LEU A 120 18.95 -11.93 1.01
CA LEU A 120 18.65 -10.87 0.05
C LEU A 120 17.98 -9.66 0.72
N LEU A 121 17.00 -9.90 1.60
CA LEU A 121 16.27 -8.86 2.33
C LEU A 121 17.16 -8.10 3.32
N PHE A 122 18.08 -8.78 4.00
CA PHE A 122 18.95 -8.14 5.00
C PHE A 122 20.19 -7.49 4.41
N THR A 123 20.64 -7.93 3.24
CA THR A 123 21.88 -7.44 2.62
C THR A 123 21.65 -6.46 1.48
N THR A 124 20.45 -6.42 0.90
CA THR A 124 20.15 -5.58 -0.26
C THR A 124 18.80 -4.87 -0.13
N ASN A 125 18.68 -3.72 -0.79
CA ASN A 125 17.41 -3.00 -0.93
C ASN A 125 16.60 -3.45 -2.15
N PHE A 126 17.07 -4.44 -2.91
CA PHE A 126 16.46 -4.84 -4.18
C PHE A 126 14.96 -5.12 -4.07
N VAL A 127 14.58 -5.93 -3.06
CA VAL A 127 13.18 -6.29 -2.82
C VAL A 127 12.38 -5.07 -2.34
N GLY A 128 12.94 -4.25 -1.47
CA GLY A 128 12.31 -3.03 -0.99
C GLY A 128 12.02 -2.04 -2.12
N ASP A 129 12.97 -1.82 -3.01
CA ASP A 129 12.84 -0.94 -4.17
C ASP A 129 11.77 -1.45 -5.15
N TRP A 130 11.76 -2.77 -5.38
CA TRP A 130 10.75 -3.40 -6.24
C TRP A 130 9.35 -3.26 -5.65
N ILE A 131 9.17 -3.59 -4.36
CA ILE A 131 7.89 -3.48 -3.67
C ILE A 131 7.40 -2.04 -3.67
N THR A 132 8.29 -1.08 -3.36
CA THR A 132 7.92 0.35 -3.30
C THR A 132 7.41 0.84 -4.65
N LYS A 133 8.13 0.53 -5.74
CA LYS A 133 7.69 0.85 -7.11
C LYS A 133 6.35 0.20 -7.45
N ALA A 134 6.17 -1.06 -7.07
CA ALA A 134 4.92 -1.79 -7.31
C ALA A 134 3.75 -1.20 -6.51
N ILE A 135 3.96 -0.87 -5.24
CA ILE A 135 2.98 -0.18 -4.38
C ILE A 135 2.56 1.13 -5.04
N TYR A 136 3.52 1.95 -5.45
CA TYR A 136 3.27 3.24 -6.10
C TYR A 136 2.56 3.12 -7.43
N GLY A 137 2.93 2.14 -8.26
CA GLY A 137 2.24 1.87 -9.53
C GLY A 137 0.80 1.43 -9.32
N VAL A 138 0.56 0.45 -8.44
CA VAL A 138 -0.79 -0.07 -8.16
C VAL A 138 -1.67 1.00 -7.50
N GLN A 139 -1.15 1.68 -6.48
CA GLN A 139 -1.89 2.70 -5.76
C GLN A 139 -2.16 3.94 -6.63
N GLY A 140 -1.17 4.38 -7.41
CA GLY A 140 -1.30 5.50 -8.35
C GLY A 140 -2.28 5.22 -9.49
N PHE A 141 -2.52 3.96 -9.83
CA PHE A 141 -3.58 3.58 -10.77
C PHE A 141 -4.95 3.48 -10.08
N ILE A 142 -5.02 2.80 -8.93
CA ILE A 142 -6.30 2.47 -8.29
C ILE A 142 -6.94 3.68 -7.61
N LEU A 143 -6.16 4.51 -6.90
CA LEU A 143 -6.73 5.63 -6.15
C LEU A 143 -7.49 6.62 -7.05
N PRO A 144 -6.93 7.12 -8.18
CA PRO A 144 -7.65 8.04 -9.05
C PRO A 144 -8.93 7.42 -9.65
N VAL A 145 -8.90 6.12 -9.96
CA VAL A 145 -10.09 5.39 -10.42
C VAL A 145 -11.18 5.40 -9.34
N LEU A 146 -10.82 5.06 -8.10
CA LEU A 146 -11.78 5.07 -6.99
C LEU A 146 -12.31 6.48 -6.69
N LEU A 147 -11.45 7.50 -6.69
CA LEU A 147 -11.87 8.90 -6.48
C LEU A 147 -12.89 9.35 -7.53
N ARG A 148 -12.67 9.01 -8.80
CA ARG A 148 -13.64 9.30 -9.88
C ARG A 148 -14.94 8.53 -9.70
N LEU A 149 -14.87 7.25 -9.35
CA LEU A 149 -16.06 6.40 -9.13
C LEU A 149 -16.95 6.94 -8.00
N PHE A 150 -16.35 7.44 -6.92
CA PHE A 150 -17.08 7.99 -5.78
C PHE A 150 -17.30 9.50 -5.85
N GLN A 151 -17.03 10.14 -7.00
CA GLN A 151 -17.19 11.59 -7.21
C GLN A 151 -16.47 12.42 -6.13
N ALA A 152 -15.30 11.94 -5.71
CA ALA A 152 -14.51 12.48 -4.61
C ALA A 152 -13.18 13.08 -5.09
N GLY A 153 -13.02 13.23 -6.41
CA GLY A 153 -11.87 13.84 -7.08
C GLY A 153 -12.25 15.08 -7.88
#